data_AF-A0AAE4JWQ5-F1
#
_entry.id   AF-A0AAE4JWQ5-F1
#
_cell.length_a   1.000
_cell.length_b   1.000
_cell.length_c   1.000
_cell.angle_alpha   90.00
_cell.angle_beta   90.00
_cell.angle_gamma   90.00
#
_symmetry.space_group_name_H-M   'P 1'
#
loop_
_entity.id
_entity.type
_entity.pdbx_description
1 polymer ?
#
loop_
_entity_poly.entity_id
_entity_poly.type
_entity_poly.pdbx_seq_one_letter_code
_entity_poly.pdbx_strand_id
1 'polypeptide(L)' 'AIIAADIATKASDVEIGFLERFTGSVVISGDVQSVESALSAVNDTLKDMLGFTTAPITRT' A
#
# COMPACT_ATOMS: atom_id res chain seq x y z
N ALA A 1 3.37 -3.73 6.75
CA ALA A 1 4.20 -4.48 5.78
C ALA A 1 3.42 -5.57 5.04
N ILE A 2 3.34 -6.82 5.54
CA ILE A 2 2.94 -7.98 4.70
C ILE A 2 1.52 -7.84 4.11
N ILE A 3 0.53 -7.47 4.92
CA ILE A 3 -0.85 -7.29 4.47
C ILE A 3 -0.96 -6.15 3.44
N ALA A 4 -0.30 -5.03 3.69
CA ALA A 4 -0.28 -3.90 2.76
C ALA A 4 0.34 -4.27 1.40
N ALA A 5 1.40 -5.09 1.41
CA ALA A 5 2.05 -5.56 0.19
C ALA A 5 1.17 -6.51 -0.63
N ASP A 6 0.42 -7.39 0.06
CA ASP A 6 -0.56 -8.28 -0.59
C ASP A 6 -1.71 -7.50 -1.22
N ILE A 7 -2.25 -6.51 -0.51
CA ILE A 7 -3.32 -5.65 -1.04
C ILE A 7 -2.82 -4.84 -2.25
N ALA A 8 -1.65 -4.21 -2.14
CA ALA A 8 -1.10 -3.36 -3.21
C ALA A 8 -0.95 -4.13 -4.53
N THR A 9 -0.35 -5.32 -4.49
CA THR A 9 -0.10 -6.15 -5.68
C THR A 9 -1.37 -6.77 -6.27
N LYS A 10 -2.47 -6.86 -5.50
CA LYS A 10 -3.78 -7.31 -5.99
C LYS A 10 -4.65 -6.17 -6.52
N ALA A 11 -4.40 -4.93 -6.07
CA ALA A 11 -5.22 -3.77 -6.41
C ALA A 11 -4.85 -3.14 -7.75
N SER A 12 -3.58 -3.22 -8.16
CA SER A 12 -3.07 -2.57 -9.36
C SER A 12 -1.75 -3.22 -9.82
N ASP A 13 -1.28 -2.82 -11.01
CA ASP A 13 -0.03 -3.31 -11.58
C ASP A 13 1.19 -2.65 -10.91
N VAL A 14 1.51 -3.12 -9.70
CA VAL A 14 2.67 -2.67 -8.90
C VAL A 14 3.50 -3.87 -8.43
N GLU A 15 4.80 -3.65 -8.34
CA GLU A 15 5.76 -4.60 -7.80
C GLU A 15 6.27 -4.15 -6.42
N ILE A 16 6.67 -5.11 -5.60
CA ILE A 16 7.27 -4.86 -4.28
C ILE A 16 8.78 -4.63 -4.49
N GLY A 17 9.23 -3.39 -4.32
CA GLY A 17 10.66 -3.06 -4.33
C GLY A 17 11.36 -3.38 -3.01
N PHE A 18 10.64 -3.28 -1.89
CA PHE A 18 11.16 -3.61 -0.56
C PHE A 18 10.01 -3.96 0.40
N LEU A 19 10.23 -4.96 1.25
CA LEU A 19 9.27 -5.38 2.27
C LEU A 19 9.99 -5.72 3.56
N GLU A 20 9.67 -5.03 4.64
CA GLU A 20 10.32 -5.22 5.92
C GLU A 20 9.31 -5.40 7.06
N ARG A 21 9.25 -6.62 7.59
CA ARG A 21 8.28 -6.97 8.64
C ARG A 21 8.64 -6.48 10.03
N PHE A 22 9.87 -6.03 10.27
CA PHE A 22 10.31 -5.59 11.61
C PHE A 22 9.94 -4.13 11.85
N THR A 23 10.28 -3.21 10.94
CA THR A 23 9.79 -1.82 10.99
C THR A 23 8.36 -1.66 10.49
N GLY A 24 7.85 -2.63 9.72
CA GLY A 24 6.52 -2.54 9.10
C GLY A 24 6.50 -1.82 7.75
N SER A 25 7.67 -1.43 7.22
CA SER A 25 7.83 -0.68 5.98
C SER A 25 7.61 -1.51 4.71
N VAL A 26 7.08 -0.88 3.68
CA VAL A 26 6.95 -1.45 2.33
C VAL A 26 7.18 -0.35 1.30
N VAL A 27 7.91 -0.67 0.23
CA VAL A 27 8.10 0.20 -0.94
C VAL A 27 7.56 -0.54 -2.15
N ILE A 28 6.67 0.12 -2.89
CA ILE A 28 6.09 -0.39 -4.13
C ILE A 28 6.53 0.48 -5.31
N SER A 29 6.60 -0.13 -6.49
CA SER A 29 6.99 0.53 -7.73
C SER A 29 6.02 0.14 -8.85
N GLY A 30 5.71 1.07 -9.73
CA GLY A 30 4.80 0.90 -10.86
C GLY A 30 4.60 2.23 -11.57
N ASP A 31 3.70 2.28 -12.53
CA ASP A 31 3.26 3.57 -13.05
C ASP A 31 2.58 4.40 -11.95
N VAL A 32 2.58 5.72 -12.11
CA VAL A 32 2.09 6.64 -11.08
C VAL A 32 0.61 6.39 -10.73
N GLN A 33 -0.22 6.02 -11.71
CA GLN A 33 -1.64 5.77 -11.48
C GLN A 33 -1.85 4.46 -10.71
N SER A 34 -1.10 3.42 -11.04
CA SER A 34 -1.10 2.15 -10.31
C SER A 34 -0.62 2.34 -8.87
N VAL A 35 0.47 3.07 -8.64
CA VAL A 35 0.96 3.34 -7.27
C VAL A 35 -0.09 4.07 -6.43
N GLU A 36 -0.74 5.11 -6.97
CA GLU A 36 -1.81 5.80 -6.23
C GLU A 36 -3.03 4.92 -5.95
N SER A 37 -3.40 4.08 -6.92
CA SER A 37 -4.51 3.14 -6.77
C SER A 37 -4.20 2.10 -5.69
N ALA A 38 -2.99 1.54 -5.69
CA ALA A 38 -2.51 0.63 -4.64
C ALA A 38 -2.53 1.30 -3.26
N LEU A 39 -1.97 2.51 -3.13
CA LEU A 39 -1.93 3.22 -1.85
C LEU A 39 -3.34 3.51 -1.31
N SER A 40 -4.28 3.87 -2.19
CA SER A 40 -5.68 4.10 -1.83
C SER A 40 -6.33 2.81 -1.34
N ALA A 41 -6.21 1.72 -2.10
CA ALA A 41 -6.75 0.41 -1.73
C ALA A 41 -6.18 -0.11 -0.41
N VAL A 42 -4.88 0.10 -0.16
CA VAL A 42 -4.23 -0.25 1.11
C VAL A 42 -4.83 0.56 2.26
N ASN A 43 -4.90 1.89 2.14
CA ASN A 43 -5.45 2.72 3.21
C ASN A 43 -6.92 2.39 3.48
N ASP A 44 -7.74 2.26 2.46
CA ASP A 44 -9.16 1.95 2.60
C ASP A 44 -9.36 0.58 3.24
N THR A 45 -8.62 -0.43 2.80
CA THR A 45 -8.69 -1.77 3.40
C THR A 45 -8.26 -1.78 4.86
N LEU A 46 -7.13 -1.16 5.19
CA LEU A 46 -6.63 -1.11 6.57
C LEU A 46 -7.61 -0.36 7.48
N LYS A 47 -8.21 0.72 6.98
CA LYS A 47 -9.18 1.52 7.72
C LYS A 47 -10.51 0.78 7.90
N ASP A 48 -11.14 0.38 6.79
CA ASP A 48 -12.53 -0.05 6.78
C ASP A 48 -12.69 -1.52 7.21
N MET A 49 -11.72 -2.39 6.88
CA MET A 49 -11.78 -3.81 7.26
C MET A 49 -11.05 -4.12 8.56
N LEU A 50 -9.94 -3.41 8.86
CA LEU A 50 -9.11 -3.71 10.03
C LEU A 50 -9.17 -2.64 11.13
N GLY A 51 -9.87 -1.52 10.90
CA GLY A 51 -10.06 -0.47 11.90
C GLY A 51 -8.82 0.36 12.20
N PHE A 52 -7.86 0.44 11.27
CA PHE A 52 -6.65 1.25 11.45
C PHE A 52 -6.94 2.73 11.22
N THR A 53 -6.27 3.60 11.98
CA THR A 53 -6.17 5.01 11.65
C THR A 53 -5.20 5.18 10.48
N THR A 54 -5.66 5.72 9.35
CA THR A 54 -4.84 5.95 8.15
C THR A 54 -4.54 7.42 7.92
N ALA A 55 -3.39 7.68 7.30
CA ALA A 55 -2.98 9.03 6.90
C ALA A 55 -3.46 9.34 5.47
N PRO A 56 -3.70 10.62 5.12
CA PRO A 56 -3.96 10.99 3.73
C PRO A 56 -2.75 10.65 2.84
N ILE A 57 -3.01 10.25 1.60
CA ILE A 57 -1.95 10.01 0.62
C ILE A 57 -1.32 11.34 0.23
N THR A 58 0.01 11.38 0.24
CA THR A 58 0.81 12.55 -0.14
C THR A 58 1.59 12.29 -1.42
N ARG A 59 1.93 13.35 -2.17
CA ARG A 59 2.62 13.28 -3.47
C ARG A 59 3.69 14.37 -3.57
N THR A 60 4.81 14.05 -4.21
CA THR A 60 5.91 14.97 -4.54
C THR A 60 6.19 14.96 -6.03
#